data_AF-A0AAV3PFT0-F1
#
_entry.id   AF-A0AAV3PFT0-F1
#
_cell.length_a   1.000
_cell.length_b   1.000
_cell.length_c   1.000
_cell.angle_alpha   90.00
_cell.angle_beta   90.00
_cell.angle_gamma   90.00
#
_symmetry.space_group_name_H-M   'P 1'
#
loop_
_entity.id
_entity.type
_entity.pdbx_description
1 polymer ?
#
loop_
_entity_poly.entity_id
_entity_poly.type
_entity_poly.pdbx_seq_one_letter_code
_entity_poly.pdbx_strand_id
1 'polypeptide(L)'
;MCTDVIFYPTEEYYSPDKSMLELVFAPAEEWISCSDAEIIDATMKELAKLFPDEIAADQSKANILKYHVVKTPRSVYKTVPGTEPCRPLQKSPIEGFYLAGDYTKQKYLASMEGAVLSGKLCARSIVQDYELLLARGQKKLAEASVV
;
A
#
# COMPACT_ATOMS: atom_id res chain seq x y z
N MET A 1 11.62 4.69 -2.40
CA MET A 1 10.25 4.20 -2.18
C MET A 1 10.34 2.95 -1.31
N CYS A 2 9.30 2.57 -0.56
CA CYS A 2 9.30 1.29 0.14
C CYS A 2 9.06 0.18 -0.89
N THR A 3 9.91 -0.83 -0.87
CA THR A 3 9.82 -2.04 -1.68
C THR A 3 9.50 -3.18 -0.74
N ASP A 4 8.35 -3.80 -0.94
CA ASP A 4 7.86 -4.88 -0.09
C ASP A 4 7.45 -6.06 -0.98
N VAL A 5 7.72 -7.27 -0.50
CA VAL A 5 7.10 -8.50 -1.02
C VAL A 5 6.06 -8.96 -0.01
N ILE A 6 4.83 -9.16 -0.47
CA ILE A 6 3.67 -9.50 0.38
C ILE A 6 3.07 -10.83 -0.10
N PHE A 7 2.54 -11.64 0.82
CA PHE A 7 1.94 -12.95 0.53
C PHE A 7 0.45 -12.97 0.94
N TYR A 8 -0.48 -12.61 0.06
CA TYR A 8 -1.90 -12.49 0.46
C TYR A 8 -2.64 -13.84 0.65
N PRO A 9 -3.44 -14.02 1.71
CA PRO A 9 -4.44 -15.08 1.85
C PRO A 9 -5.69 -14.73 1.03
N THR A 10 -6.24 -15.68 0.29
CA THR A 10 -7.64 -15.59 -0.19
C THR A 10 -8.45 -16.72 0.45
N GLU A 11 -9.79 -16.56 0.55
CA GLU A 11 -10.65 -17.60 1.16
C GLU A 11 -10.50 -18.98 0.49
N GLU A 12 -10.09 -19.01 -0.78
CA GLU A 12 -9.78 -20.21 -1.55
C GLU A 12 -8.61 -21.04 -0.96
N TYR A 13 -7.82 -20.47 -0.05
CA TYR A 13 -6.66 -21.12 0.58
C TYR A 13 -6.99 -21.73 1.95
N TYR A 14 -8.20 -21.53 2.48
CA TYR A 14 -8.57 -22.09 3.78
C TYR A 14 -8.63 -23.62 3.71
N SER A 15 -7.99 -24.27 4.68
CA SER A 15 -8.00 -25.71 4.85
C SER A 15 -7.81 -26.05 6.33
N PRO A 16 -8.62 -26.94 6.92
CA PRO A 16 -8.52 -27.27 8.34
C PRO A 16 -7.20 -27.96 8.70
N ASP A 17 -6.62 -28.70 7.74
CA ASP A 17 -5.42 -29.52 7.97
C ASP A 17 -4.15 -28.93 7.33
N LYS A 18 -4.18 -27.67 6.88
CA LYS A 18 -3.03 -27.02 6.23
C LYS A 18 -2.81 -25.63 6.80
N SER A 19 -1.56 -25.28 7.04
CA SER A 19 -1.16 -23.94 7.44
C SER A 19 -0.72 -23.10 6.23
N MET A 20 -0.91 -21.79 6.33
CA MET A 20 -0.42 -20.81 5.37
C MET A 20 0.34 -19.72 6.13
N LEU A 21 1.52 -19.36 5.64
CA LEU A 21 2.33 -18.28 6.21
C LEU A 21 2.33 -17.09 5.25
N GLU A 22 1.83 -15.95 5.73
CA GLU A 22 1.97 -14.66 5.06
C GLU A 22 3.12 -13.88 5.72
N LEU A 23 4.07 -13.43 4.91
CA LEU A 23 5.29 -12.78 5.38
C LEU A 23 5.49 -11.47 4.63
N VAL A 24 6.15 -10.50 5.24
CA VAL A 24 6.63 -9.30 4.54
C VAL A 24 8.13 -9.41 4.40
N PHE A 25 8.62 -9.43 3.16
CA PHE A 25 10.05 -9.41 2.89
C PHE A 25 10.51 -7.96 2.75
N ALA A 26 11.30 -7.47 3.71
CA ALA A 26 11.87 -6.13 3.70
C ALA A 26 13.24 -6.10 4.40
N PRO A 27 14.19 -5.25 3.97
CA PRO A 27 14.13 -4.36 2.80
C PRO A 27 14.27 -5.13 1.47
N ALA A 28 13.46 -4.80 0.45
CA ALA A 28 13.41 -5.57 -0.80
C ALA A 28 14.05 -4.86 -2.01
N GLU A 29 14.89 -3.84 -1.82
CA GLU A 29 15.49 -3.06 -2.92
C GLU A 29 16.30 -3.94 -3.89
N GLU A 30 17.14 -4.83 -3.37
CA GLU A 30 17.95 -5.77 -4.16
C GLU A 30 17.17 -7.02 -4.59
N TRP A 31 16.07 -7.32 -3.89
CA TRP A 31 15.27 -8.54 -4.08
C TRP A 31 14.18 -8.39 -5.15
N ILE A 32 13.79 -7.15 -5.46
CA ILE A 32 12.67 -6.90 -6.38
C ILE A 32 12.95 -7.42 -7.81
N SER A 33 14.23 -7.46 -8.18
CA SER A 33 14.71 -7.98 -9.47
C SER A 33 14.98 -9.49 -9.48
N CYS A 34 15.07 -10.12 -8.31
CA CYS A 34 15.31 -11.55 -8.19
C CYS A 34 14.10 -12.36 -8.66
N SER A 35 14.34 -13.59 -9.05
CA SER A 35 13.29 -14.57 -9.36
C SER A 35 12.50 -14.95 -8.10
N ASP A 36 11.27 -15.43 -8.30
CA ASP A 36 10.44 -15.88 -7.17
C ASP A 36 11.08 -17.06 -6.43
N ALA A 37 11.78 -17.94 -7.14
CA ALA A 37 12.51 -19.06 -6.55
C ALA A 37 13.62 -18.59 -5.59
N GLU A 38 14.40 -17.57 -5.98
CA GLU A 38 15.45 -17.01 -5.12
C GLU A 38 14.87 -16.38 -3.84
N ILE A 39 13.71 -15.72 -3.95
CA ILE A 39 13.01 -15.12 -2.80
C ILE A 39 12.48 -16.23 -1.88
N ILE A 40 11.91 -17.30 -2.44
CA ILE A 40 11.41 -18.44 -1.66
C ILE A 40 12.57 -19.16 -0.96
N ASP A 41 13.68 -19.40 -1.64
CA ASP A 41 14.86 -20.04 -1.04
C ASP A 41 15.42 -19.22 0.12
N ALA A 42 15.49 -17.89 -0.03
CA ALA A 42 15.89 -16.99 1.05
C ALA A 42 14.90 -17.01 2.21
N THR A 43 13.60 -16.97 1.92
CA THR A 43 12.54 -17.03 2.93
C THR A 43 12.59 -18.35 3.70
N MET A 44 12.81 -19.48 3.03
CA MET A 44 12.89 -20.79 3.66
C MET A 44 14.11 -20.93 4.58
N LYS A 45 15.24 -20.30 4.24
CA LYS A 45 16.41 -20.24 5.12
C LYS A 45 16.14 -19.48 6.42
N GLU A 46 15.34 -18.41 6.37
CA GLU A 46 14.93 -17.69 7.59
C GLU A 46 13.86 -18.46 8.38
N LEU A 47 12.88 -19.08 7.69
CA LEU A 47 11.87 -19.92 8.35
C LEU A 47 12.49 -21.13 9.06
N ALA A 48 13.54 -21.74 8.50
CA ALA A 48 14.26 -22.83 9.16
C ALA A 48 14.96 -22.39 10.46
N LYS A 49 15.26 -21.09 10.63
CA LYS A 49 15.78 -20.56 11.90
C LYS A 49 14.66 -20.29 12.91
N LEU A 50 13.49 -19.85 12.44
CA LEU A 50 12.33 -19.54 13.28
C LEU A 50 11.60 -20.80 13.75
N PHE A 51 11.50 -21.81 12.88
CA PHE A 51 10.81 -23.08 13.12
C PHE A 51 11.76 -24.26 12.89
N PRO A 52 12.85 -24.36 13.67
CA PRO A 52 13.91 -25.34 13.42
C PRO A 52 13.43 -26.79 13.48
N ASP A 53 12.34 -27.06 14.21
CA ASP A 53 11.79 -28.40 14.39
C ASP A 53 10.76 -28.79 13.32
N GLU A 54 10.18 -27.82 12.60
CA GLU A 54 9.01 -28.02 11.72
C GLU A 54 9.31 -27.69 10.25
N ILE A 55 10.19 -26.72 9.99
CA ILE A 55 10.51 -26.25 8.64
C ILE A 55 12.00 -26.44 8.37
N ALA A 56 12.31 -27.04 7.22
CA ALA A 56 13.67 -27.18 6.72
C ALA A 56 13.74 -26.65 5.29
N ALA A 57 14.82 -25.95 4.95
CA ALA A 57 14.98 -25.32 3.64
C ALA A 57 15.06 -26.32 2.48
N ASP A 58 15.51 -27.54 2.75
CA ASP A 58 15.54 -28.68 1.82
C ASP A 58 14.18 -29.41 1.73
N GLN A 59 13.15 -28.93 2.43
CA GLN A 59 11.84 -29.54 2.55
C GLN A 59 11.85 -30.95 3.14
N SER A 60 12.88 -31.32 3.92
CA SER A 60 12.91 -32.61 4.64
C SER A 60 11.83 -32.75 5.73
N LYS A 61 11.19 -31.64 6.10
CA LYS A 61 10.12 -31.54 7.12
C LYS A 61 8.81 -31.10 6.48
N ALA A 62 8.30 -29.90 6.80
CA ALA A 62 7.17 -29.31 6.11
C ALA A 62 7.51 -29.02 4.63
N ASN A 63 6.60 -29.40 3.74
CA ASN A 63 6.72 -29.20 2.29
C ASN A 63 5.87 -28.02 1.82
N ILE A 64 6.39 -27.24 0.87
CA ILE A 64 5.65 -26.14 0.26
C ILE A 64 4.73 -26.71 -0.82
N LEU A 65 3.41 -26.58 -0.64
CA LEU A 65 2.44 -27.05 -1.64
C LEU A 65 2.27 -26.07 -2.81
N LYS A 66 2.30 -24.78 -2.51
CA LYS A 66 2.21 -23.67 -3.47
C LYS A 66 2.74 -22.41 -2.81
N TYR A 67 3.22 -21.47 -3.61
CA TYR A 67 3.64 -20.15 -3.16
C TYR A 67 3.12 -19.08 -4.12
N HIS A 68 3.01 -17.84 -3.63
CA HIS A 68 2.67 -16.69 -4.45
C HIS A 68 3.46 -15.48 -3.95
N VAL A 69 4.29 -14.90 -4.83
CA VAL A 69 5.18 -13.78 -4.50
C VAL A 69 4.61 -12.50 -5.12
N VAL A 70 4.09 -11.60 -4.30
CA VAL A 70 3.60 -10.29 -4.79
C VAL A 70 4.67 -9.24 -4.58
N LYS A 71 5.22 -8.71 -5.68
CA LYS A 71 6.29 -7.70 -5.67
C LYS A 71 5.72 -6.31 -5.86
N THR A 72 5.84 -5.45 -4.86
CA THR A 72 5.39 -4.04 -4.95
C THR A 72 6.60 -3.10 -4.92
N PRO A 73 7.19 -2.74 -6.08
CA PRO A 73 8.41 -1.92 -6.14
C PRO A 73 8.22 -0.49 -5.62
N ARG A 74 6.98 -0.02 -5.59
CA ARG A 74 6.60 1.34 -5.19
C ARG A 74 5.34 1.26 -4.33
N SER A 75 5.51 0.73 -3.12
CA SER A 75 4.47 0.53 -2.12
C SER A 75 4.10 1.89 -1.48
N VAL A 76 4.40 2.07 -0.19
CA VAL A 76 4.27 3.35 0.50
C VAL A 76 5.47 4.28 0.22
N TYR A 77 5.27 5.59 0.43
CA TYR A 77 6.38 6.54 0.34
C TYR A 77 7.44 6.22 1.41
N LYS A 78 8.72 6.43 1.09
CA LYS A 78 9.81 6.17 2.05
C LYS A 78 9.88 7.35 3.02
N THR A 79 9.55 7.13 4.29
CA THR A 79 9.54 8.16 5.34
C THR A 79 10.97 8.50 5.80
N VAL A 80 11.73 9.17 4.93
CA VAL A 80 13.07 9.69 5.27
C VAL A 80 12.97 11.05 5.96
N PRO A 81 13.98 11.48 6.75
CA PRO A 81 14.02 12.81 7.33
C PRO A 81 13.80 13.91 6.27
N GLY A 82 13.01 14.93 6.62
CA GLY A 82 12.70 16.04 5.70
C GLY A 82 11.52 15.79 4.74
N THR A 83 10.84 14.65 4.82
CA THR A 83 9.64 14.37 3.98
C THR A 83 8.36 15.07 4.45
N GLU A 84 8.24 15.35 5.74
CA GLU A 84 7.01 15.88 6.34
C GLU A 84 6.56 17.26 5.79
N PRO A 85 7.46 18.21 5.45
CA PRO A 85 7.09 19.45 4.75
C PRO A 85 6.60 19.24 3.31
N CYS A 86 6.98 18.15 2.66
CA CYS A 86 6.62 17.85 1.27
C CYS A 86 5.22 17.24 1.13
N ARG A 87 4.58 16.84 2.23
CA ARG A 87 3.27 16.19 2.22
C ARG A 87 2.17 17.22 1.94
N PRO A 88 1.41 17.10 0.83
CA PRO A 88 0.40 18.08 0.47
C PRO A 88 -0.83 17.98 1.36
N LEU A 89 -1.48 19.10 1.64
CA LEU A 89 -2.83 19.11 2.23
C LEU A 89 -3.85 18.52 1.25
N GLN A 90 -5.02 18.12 1.75
CA GLN A 90 -6.07 17.54 0.91
C GLN A 90 -6.67 18.55 -0.06
N LYS A 91 -6.70 19.84 0.30
CA LYS A 91 -7.07 20.94 -0.61
C LYS A 91 -5.83 21.45 -1.34
N SER A 92 -5.85 21.36 -2.67
CA SER A 92 -4.78 21.88 -3.51
C SER A 92 -4.97 23.39 -3.78
N PRO A 93 -3.94 24.11 -4.27
CA PRO A 93 -4.11 25.49 -4.72
C PRO A 93 -4.94 25.63 -6.00
N ILE A 94 -5.22 24.52 -6.70
CA ILE A 94 -6.03 24.50 -7.92
C ILE A 94 -7.49 24.31 -7.51
N GLU A 95 -8.34 25.28 -7.87
CA GLU A 95 -9.76 25.25 -7.53
C GLU A 95 -10.44 23.97 -8.05
N GLY A 96 -11.19 23.30 -7.17
CA GLY A 96 -11.87 22.03 -7.45
C GLY A 96 -10.96 20.83 -7.68
N PHE A 97 -9.66 20.93 -7.36
CA PHE A 97 -8.75 19.80 -7.38
C PHE A 97 -8.31 19.46 -5.95
N TYR A 98 -8.53 18.21 -5.54
CA TYR A 98 -8.28 17.71 -4.18
C TYR A 98 -7.46 16.43 -4.23
N LEU A 99 -6.73 16.15 -3.15
CA LEU A 99 -5.88 14.98 -3.01
C LEU A 99 -6.31 14.14 -1.81
N ALA A 100 -6.31 12.82 -1.99
CA ALA A 100 -6.48 11.84 -0.94
C ALA A 100 -5.45 10.72 -1.13
N GLY A 101 -5.06 10.10 -0.02
CA GLY A 101 -4.00 9.11 0.05
C GLY A 101 -3.19 9.28 1.32
N ASP A 102 -2.62 8.17 1.79
CA ASP A 102 -1.78 8.10 2.98
C ASP A 102 -0.58 9.08 2.94
N TYR A 103 -0.06 9.37 1.75
CA TYR A 103 1.01 10.33 1.46
C TYR A 103 0.62 11.79 1.74
N THR A 104 -0.67 12.12 1.70
CA THR A 104 -1.14 13.48 2.01
C THR A 104 -0.93 13.82 3.49
N LYS A 105 -1.01 15.09 3.85
CA LYS A 105 -0.71 15.60 5.19
C LYS A 105 -1.74 15.09 6.20
N GLN A 106 -1.32 14.15 7.05
CA GLN A 106 -2.09 13.61 8.16
C GLN A 106 -1.15 12.96 9.20
N LYS A 107 -1.67 12.68 10.40
CA LYS A 107 -0.87 12.34 11.60
C LYS A 107 -0.50 10.84 11.77
N TYR A 108 -1.11 9.93 11.02
CA TYR A 108 -1.04 8.47 11.15
C TYR A 108 -0.13 7.76 10.13
N LEU A 109 0.99 8.38 9.71
CA LEU A 109 2.00 7.79 8.81
C LEU A 109 1.42 7.25 7.49
N ALA A 110 2.27 6.63 6.66
CA ALA A 110 1.82 5.89 5.48
C ALA A 110 1.18 4.57 5.92
N SER A 111 -0.12 4.57 6.18
CA SER A 111 -0.85 3.42 6.74
C SER A 111 -2.29 3.38 6.25
N MET A 112 -2.98 2.25 6.52
CA MET A 112 -4.42 2.13 6.28
C MET A 112 -5.21 3.24 7.01
N GLU A 113 -4.85 3.52 8.27
CA GLU A 113 -5.47 4.61 9.05
C GLU A 113 -5.19 5.98 8.41
N GLY A 114 -3.96 6.20 7.94
CA GLY A 114 -3.58 7.41 7.22
C GLY A 114 -4.37 7.60 5.93
N ALA A 115 -4.58 6.53 5.17
CA ALA A 115 -5.39 6.52 3.96
C ALA A 115 -6.86 6.88 4.27
N VAL A 116 -7.47 6.22 5.25
CA VAL A 116 -8.87 6.48 5.67
C VAL A 116 -9.03 7.90 6.19
N LEU A 117 -8.14 8.35 7.08
CA LEU A 117 -8.17 9.70 7.61
C LEU A 117 -8.00 10.73 6.49
N SER A 118 -7.09 10.50 5.54
CA SER A 118 -6.91 11.41 4.40
C SER A 118 -8.18 11.54 3.56
N GLY A 119 -8.89 10.44 3.32
CA GLY A 119 -10.16 10.43 2.59
C GLY A 119 -11.23 11.22 3.34
N LYS A 120 -11.31 11.05 4.66
CA LYS A 120 -12.21 11.83 5.52
C LYS A 120 -11.90 13.32 5.50
N LEU A 121 -10.62 13.69 5.53
CA LEU A 121 -10.18 15.09 5.43
C LEU A 121 -10.48 15.68 4.04
N CYS A 122 -10.26 14.92 2.98
CA CYS A 122 -10.56 15.33 1.61
C CYS A 122 -12.05 15.58 1.40
N ALA A 123 -12.91 14.64 1.81
CA ALA A 123 -14.36 14.80 1.77
C ALA A 123 -14.81 16.04 2.57
N ARG A 124 -14.20 16.29 3.74
CA ARG A 124 -14.47 17.49 4.54
C ARG A 124 -14.09 18.77 3.78
N SER A 125 -12.93 18.83 3.13
CA SER A 125 -12.51 19.98 2.33
C SER A 125 -13.47 20.25 1.16
N ILE A 126 -13.96 19.21 0.48
CA ILE A 126 -14.92 19.34 -0.62
C ILE A 126 -16.24 19.94 -0.12
N VAL A 127 -16.79 19.42 0.99
CA VAL A 127 -18.05 19.92 1.56
C VAL A 127 -17.91 21.35 2.07
N GLN A 128 -16.75 21.72 2.61
CA GLN A 128 -16.48 23.10 3.04
C GLN A 128 -16.43 24.10 1.87
N ASP A 129 -16.00 23.65 0.69
CA ASP A 129 -15.93 24.46 -0.52
C ASP A 129 -17.20 24.38 -1.38
N TYR A 130 -18.27 23.76 -0.88
CA TYR A 130 -19.50 23.46 -1.64
C TYR A 130 -20.04 24.66 -2.43
N GLU A 131 -20.19 25.82 -1.79
CA GLU A 131 -20.71 27.04 -2.43
C GLU A 131 -19.79 27.54 -3.57
N LEU A 132 -18.47 27.48 -3.37
CA LEU A 132 -17.49 27.85 -4.40
C LEU A 132 -17.59 26.89 -5.60
N LEU A 133 -17.70 25.59 -5.34
CA LEU A 133 -17.82 24.57 -6.37
C LEU A 133 -19.13 24.68 -7.16
N LEU A 134 -20.24 24.99 -6.49
CA LEU A 134 -21.52 25.27 -7.14
C LEU A 134 -21.44 26.48 -8.06
N ALA A 135 -20.91 27.61 -7.57
CA ALA A 135 -20.77 28.83 -8.35
C ALA A 135 -19.90 28.62 -9.60
N ARG A 136 -18.82 27.83 -9.47
CA ARG A 136 -17.99 27.43 -10.61
C ARG A 136 -18.74 26.56 -11.61
N GLY A 137 -19.54 25.60 -11.14
CA GLY A 137 -20.37 24.74 -11.98
C GLY A 137 -21.37 25.57 -12.81
N GLN A 138 -22.03 26.53 -12.17
CA GLN A 138 -22.97 27.45 -12.84
C GLN A 138 -22.29 28.32 -13.90
N LYS A 139 -21.10 28.88 -13.60
CA LYS A 139 -20.31 29.64 -14.58
C LYS A 139 -19.94 28.81 -15.81
N LYS A 140 -19.47 27.57 -15.60
CA LYS A 140 -19.16 26.64 -16.71
C LYS A 140 -20.38 26.33 -17.57
N LEU A 141 -21.55 26.10 -16.96
CA LEU A 141 -22.79 25.83 -17.67
C LEU A 141 -23.26 27.03 -18.50
N ALA A 142 -23.14 28.23 -17.95
CA ALA A 142 -23.47 29.47 -18.65
C ALA A 142 -22.54 29.70 -19.85
N GLU A 143 -21.23 29.52 -19.69
CA GLU A 143 -20.24 29.65 -20.78
C GLU A 143 -20.47 28.60 -21.89
N ALA A 144 -20.83 27.37 -21.54
CA ALA A 144 -21.11 26.31 -22.51
C ALA A 144 -22.42 26.51 -23.27
N SER A 145 -23.38 27.29 -22.74
CA SER A 145 -24.68 27.56 -23.38
C SER A 145 -24.66 28.77 -24.32
N VAL A 146 -23.56 29.52 -24.35
CA VAL A 146 -23.37 30.71 -25.20
C VAL A 146 -22.61 30.38 -26.50
N VAL A 147 -22.26 29.10 -26.71
CA VAL A 147 -21.61 28.57 -27.93
C VAL A 147 -22.61 27.79 -28.78
#